data_AF-A0AAD7X413-F1
#
_entry.id   AF-A0AAD7X413-F1
#
_cell.length_a   1.000
_cell.length_b   1.000
_cell.length_c   1.000
_cell.angle_alpha   90.00
_cell.angle_beta   90.00
_cell.angle_gamma   90.00
#
_symmetry.space_group_name_H-M   'P 1'
#
loop_
_entity.id
_entity.type
_entity.pdbx_description
1 polymer ?
#
loop_
_entity_poly.entity_id
_entity_poly.type
_entity_poly.pdbx_seq_one_letter_code
_entity_poly.pdbx_strand_id
1 'polypeptide(L)'
;MVKFRDHEKLQLLTGERQSGGERSLTTILYLMSLTEEARAPFSLVDEINQGMDQRAERAVHNSLVEVTCRPESGQYFLITPKLLPDLNYHERMKILCVNNGEWLPEEKGLGNMMGLIDNVLRARQANRANSAS
;
A
#
# COMPACT_ATOMS: atom_id res chain seq x y z
N MET A 1 16.12 2.53 18.94
CA MET A 1 16.92 1.31 18.62
C MET A 1 16.08 0.42 17.73
N VAL A 2 16.71 -0.39 16.88
CA VAL A 2 16.05 -1.26 15.89
C VAL A 2 16.49 -2.71 16.04
N LYS A 3 15.63 -3.64 15.60
CA LYS A 3 15.88 -5.07 15.54
C LYS A 3 15.01 -5.67 14.44
N PHE A 4 15.61 -6.34 13.46
CA PHE A 4 14.87 -6.90 12.30
C PHE A 4 14.70 -8.42 12.38
N ARG A 5 15.40 -9.09 13.31
CA ARG A 5 15.31 -10.54 13.53
C ARG A 5 15.27 -10.86 15.01
N ASP A 6 14.48 -11.85 15.40
CA ASP A 6 14.26 -12.19 16.82
C ASP A 6 15.52 -12.62 17.57
N HIS A 7 16.52 -13.19 16.88
CA HIS A 7 17.78 -13.62 17.50
C HIS A 7 18.83 -12.50 17.58
N GLU A 8 18.57 -11.32 17.01
CA GLU A 8 19.51 -10.20 17.05
C GLU A 8 19.30 -9.33 18.31
N LYS A 9 20.38 -8.68 18.77
CA LYS A 9 20.28 -7.66 19.83
C LYS A 9 19.67 -6.37 19.27
N LEU A 10 19.04 -5.57 20.13
CA LEU A 10 18.66 -4.20 19.78
C LEU A 10 19.90 -3.38 19.44
N GLN A 11 19.87 -2.67 18.32
CA GLN A 11 21.01 -1.87 17.83
C GLN A 11 20.60 -0.44 17.49
N LEU A 12 21.59 0.44 17.36
CA LEU A 12 21.38 1.77 16.78
C LEU A 12 21.10 1.65 15.27
N LEU A 13 20.25 2.54 14.75
CA LEU A 13 20.08 2.69 13.31
C LEU A 13 21.27 3.48 12.76
N THR A 14 22.09 2.90 11.89
CA THR A 14 23.27 3.54 11.29
C THR A 14 23.29 3.36 9.76
N GLY A 15 24.01 4.23 9.06
CA GLY A 15 24.07 4.16 7.58
C GLY A 15 24.82 2.94 7.03
N GLU A 16 25.69 2.33 7.84
CA GLU A 16 26.69 1.35 7.39
C GLU A 16 26.25 -0.12 7.55
N ARG A 17 25.21 -0.38 8.34
CA ARG A 17 24.88 -1.74 8.78
C ARG A 17 23.50 -2.24 8.32
N GLN A 18 22.56 -1.33 8.12
CA GLN A 18 21.21 -1.65 7.64
C GLN A 18 21.11 -1.43 6.12
N SER A 19 20.30 -2.25 5.47
CA SER A 19 19.98 -2.05 4.06
C SER A 19 19.20 -0.74 3.85
N GLY A 20 19.19 -0.23 2.61
CA GLY A 20 18.37 0.93 2.25
C GLY A 20 16.90 0.73 2.61
N GLY A 21 16.35 -0.47 2.39
CA GLY A 21 14.97 -0.79 2.71
C GLY A 21 14.67 -0.85 4.21
N GLU A 22 15.58 -1.39 5.03
CA GLU A 22 15.44 -1.42 6.49
C GLU A 22 15.45 -0.02 7.11
N ARG A 23 16.27 0.88 6.55
CA ARG A 23 16.32 2.29 6.94
C ARG A 23 15.02 3.01 6.60
N SER A 24 14.49 2.80 5.39
CA SER A 24 13.18 3.35 4.99
C SER A 24 12.07 2.82 5.90
N LEU A 25 11.96 1.50 6.10
CA LEU A 25 10.98 0.89 7.00
C LEU A 25 11.01 1.50 8.40
N THR A 26 12.20 1.63 8.99
CA THR A 26 12.35 2.22 10.34
C THR A 26 11.88 3.67 10.38
N THR A 27 12.27 4.46 9.36
CA THR A 27 11.90 5.87 9.29
C THR A 27 10.39 6.03 9.20
N ILE A 28 9.73 5.18 8.42
CA ILE A 28 8.28 5.21 8.23
C ILE A 28 7.56 4.84 9.53
N LEU A 29 7.97 3.75 10.19
CA LEU A 29 7.41 3.34 11.47
C LEU A 29 7.59 4.42 12.55
N TYR A 30 8.74 5.10 12.55
CA TYR A 30 8.98 6.23 13.44
C TYR A 30 8.02 7.39 13.13
N LEU A 31 7.90 7.81 11.87
CA LEU A 31 6.96 8.86 11.47
C LEU A 31 5.53 8.50 11.86
N MET A 32 5.09 7.26 11.61
CA MET A 32 3.76 6.78 11.99
C MET A 32 3.49 6.85 13.49
N SER A 33 4.50 6.56 14.33
CA SER A 33 4.38 6.71 15.78
C SER A 33 4.22 8.17 16.22
N LEU A 34 4.71 9.13 15.42
CA LEU A 34 4.49 10.55 15.65
C LEU A 34 3.14 11.01 15.08
N THR A 35 2.64 10.38 14.02
CA THR A 35 1.35 10.70 13.42
C THR A 35 0.18 10.40 14.37
N GLU A 36 0.32 9.46 15.31
CA GLU A 36 -0.68 9.24 16.37
C GLU A 36 -0.84 10.47 17.29
N GLU A 37 0.22 11.26 17.46
CA GLU A 37 0.22 12.47 18.31
C GLU A 37 0.00 13.77 17.52
N ALA A 38 0.36 13.79 16.24
CA ALA A 38 0.23 14.95 15.36
C ALA A 38 -1.18 15.07 14.77
N ARG A 39 -2.01 15.94 15.35
CA ARG A 39 -3.35 16.23 14.84
C ARG A 39 -3.30 17.11 13.58
N ALA A 40 -3.31 16.49 12.41
CA ALA A 40 -3.56 17.16 11.13
C ALA A 40 -4.98 16.84 10.62
N PRO A 41 -5.70 17.79 9.99
CA PRO A 41 -7.03 17.51 9.42
C PRO A 41 -6.98 16.47 8.29
N PHE A 42 -5.85 16.40 7.58
CA PHE A 42 -5.53 15.32 6.67
C PHE A 42 -3.99 15.14 6.57
N SER A 43 -3.55 13.97 6.16
CA SER A 43 -2.15 13.65 5.90
C SER A 43 -1.99 13.09 4.50
N LEU A 44 -0.90 13.47 3.83
CA LEU A 44 -0.54 12.98 2.51
C LEU A 44 0.80 12.27 2.61
N VAL A 45 0.87 11.08 2.04
CA VAL A 45 2.08 10.30 1.92
C VAL A 45 2.24 9.81 0.50
N ASP A 46 3.37 10.16 -0.10
CA ASP A 46 3.71 9.86 -1.49
C ASP A 46 5.00 9.06 -1.57
N GLU A 47 5.01 8.05 -2.44
CA GLU A 47 6.15 7.19 -2.78
C GLU A 47 6.92 6.58 -1.58
N ILE A 48 6.28 6.53 -0.41
CA ILE A 48 6.92 6.12 0.85
C ILE A 48 7.43 4.68 0.81
N ASN A 49 6.84 3.87 -0.07
CA ASN A 49 7.19 2.47 -0.25
C ASN A 49 8.30 2.22 -1.30
N GLN A 50 8.89 3.26 -1.92
CA GLN A 50 9.95 3.05 -2.93
C GLN A 50 11.31 2.67 -2.34
N GLY A 51 12.12 1.94 -3.11
CA GLY A 51 13.48 1.53 -2.72
C GLY A 51 13.53 0.37 -1.72
N MET A 52 12.40 -0.29 -1.46
CA MET A 52 12.27 -1.45 -0.59
C MET A 52 12.01 -2.73 -1.40
N ASP A 53 12.33 -3.88 -0.80
CA ASP A 53 11.87 -5.16 -1.32
C ASP A 53 10.37 -5.37 -1.04
N GLN A 54 9.76 -6.32 -1.72
CA GLN A 54 8.32 -6.59 -1.61
C GLN A 54 7.86 -6.94 -0.18
N ARG A 55 8.74 -7.51 0.66
CA ARG A 55 8.41 -7.90 2.02
C ARG A 55 8.31 -6.66 2.92
N ALA A 56 9.29 -5.77 2.83
CA ALA A 56 9.29 -4.50 3.56
C ALA A 56 8.15 -3.59 3.10
N GLU A 57 7.90 -3.49 1.79
CA GLU A 57 6.76 -2.73 1.24
C GLU A 57 5.43 -3.20 1.82
N ARG A 58 5.22 -4.52 1.90
CA ARG A 58 4.01 -5.10 2.50
C ARG A 58 3.88 -4.82 3.99
N ALA A 59 4.99 -4.91 4.73
CA ALA A 59 5.00 -4.63 6.17
C ALA A 59 4.64 -3.16 6.45
N VAL A 60 5.18 -2.23 5.67
CA VAL A 60 4.83 -0.80 5.73
C VAL A 60 3.35 -0.58 5.43
N HIS A 61 2.84 -1.16 4.34
CA HIS A 61 1.44 -1.03 3.95
C HIS A 61 0.50 -1.50 5.06
N ASN A 62 0.72 -2.69 5.59
CA ASN A 62 -0.13 -3.26 6.64
C ASN A 62 -0.12 -2.37 7.90
N SER A 63 1.06 -1.89 8.29
CA SER A 63 1.18 -0.98 9.43
C SER A 63 0.42 0.33 9.18
N LEU A 64 0.55 0.90 7.98
CA LEU A 64 -0.16 2.13 7.58
C LEU A 64 -1.68 1.95 7.70
N VAL A 65 -2.21 0.83 7.22
CA VAL A 65 -3.63 0.51 7.35
C VAL A 65 -4.06 0.46 8.83
N GLU A 66 -3.29 -0.22 9.69
CA GLU A 66 -3.60 -0.32 11.14
C GLU A 66 -3.61 1.02 11.88
N VAL A 67 -2.73 1.96 11.52
CA VAL A 67 -2.63 3.27 12.18
C VAL A 67 -3.66 4.26 11.62
N THR A 68 -3.88 4.25 10.30
CA THR A 68 -4.66 5.29 9.61
C THR A 68 -6.15 4.96 9.49
N CYS A 69 -6.56 3.70 9.69
CA CYS A 69 -7.96 3.28 9.56
C CYS A 69 -8.71 3.14 10.90
N ARG A 70 -8.16 3.64 12.02
CA ARG A 70 -8.83 3.62 13.35
C ARG A 70 -9.91 4.69 13.45
N PRO A 71 -11.03 4.49 14.19
CA PRO A 71 -12.18 5.42 14.23
C PRO A 71 -11.81 6.89 14.40
N GLU A 72 -10.83 7.16 15.26
CA GLU A 72 -10.36 8.50 15.61
C GLU A 72 -9.29 9.06 14.66
N SER A 73 -8.83 8.29 13.67
CA SER A 73 -7.80 8.73 12.72
C SER A 73 -8.36 9.72 11.71
N GLY A 74 -7.60 10.78 11.41
CA GLY A 74 -7.89 11.77 10.38
C GLY A 74 -7.82 11.20 8.96
N GLN A 75 -8.11 12.02 7.95
CA GLN A 75 -8.07 11.59 6.55
C GLN A 75 -6.64 11.35 6.08
N TYR A 76 -6.36 10.19 5.51
CA TYR A 76 -5.03 9.82 5.02
C TYR A 76 -5.06 9.52 3.53
N PHE A 77 -4.17 10.18 2.78
CA PHE A 77 -3.96 9.94 1.36
C PHE A 77 -2.62 9.23 1.18
N LEU A 78 -2.68 8.01 0.66
CA LEU A 78 -1.51 7.27 0.22
C LEU A 78 -1.47 7.31 -1.32
N ILE A 79 -0.42 7.89 -1.86
CA ILE A 79 -0.11 7.86 -3.28
C ILE A 79 1.05 6.89 -3.47
N THR A 80 0.84 5.88 -4.30
CA THR A 80 1.88 4.92 -4.64
C THR A 80 1.74 4.49 -6.10
N PRO A 81 2.83 4.44 -6.88
CA PRO A 81 2.80 3.89 -8.23
C PRO A 81 2.77 2.35 -8.23
N LYS A 82 2.93 1.70 -7.07
CA LYS A 82 3.05 0.23 -6.96
C LYS A 82 1.79 -0.39 -6.37
N LEU A 83 1.17 -1.27 -7.14
CA LEU A 83 0.14 -2.20 -6.67
C LEU A 83 0.80 -3.54 -6.38
N LEU A 84 1.00 -3.86 -5.11
CA LEU A 84 1.41 -5.21 -4.73
C LEU A 84 0.18 -6.12 -4.68
N PRO A 85 0.26 -7.36 -5.19
CA PRO A 85 -0.81 -8.34 -5.02
C PRO A 85 -0.97 -8.70 -3.54
N ASP A 86 -2.18 -9.10 -3.15
CA ASP A 86 -2.53 -9.64 -1.83
C ASP A 86 -2.27 -8.67 -0.66
N LEU A 87 -2.37 -7.36 -0.89
CA LEU A 87 -2.31 -6.36 0.18
C LEU A 87 -3.55 -6.41 1.06
N ASN A 88 -3.38 -6.09 2.35
CA ASN A 88 -4.51 -5.93 3.26
C ASN A 88 -5.23 -4.61 2.98
N TYR A 89 -6.55 -4.65 2.93
CA TYR A 89 -7.39 -3.47 2.79
C TYR A 89 -8.39 -3.44 3.95
N HIS A 90 -8.73 -2.23 4.38
CA HIS A 90 -9.72 -2.00 5.42
C HIS A 90 -11.00 -1.43 4.79
N GLU A 91 -12.17 -1.71 5.37
CA GLU A 91 -13.48 -1.26 4.86
C GLU A 91 -13.62 0.27 4.77
N ARG A 92 -12.81 0.99 5.55
CA ARG A 92 -12.74 2.46 5.56
C ARG A 92 -11.81 3.05 4.51
N MET A 93 -11.10 2.20 3.77
CA MET A 93 -10.22 2.65 2.70
C MET A 93 -11.02 2.85 1.41
N LYS A 94 -10.65 3.90 0.67
CA LYS A 94 -11.09 4.09 -0.71
C LYS A 94 -9.88 4.02 -1.62
N ILE A 95 -9.94 3.14 -2.61
CA ILE A 95 -8.89 2.97 -3.61
C ILE A 95 -9.26 3.82 -4.83
N LEU A 96 -8.33 4.67 -5.27
CA LEU A 96 -8.45 5.43 -6.51
C LEU A 96 -7.33 4.98 -7.45
N CYS A 97 -7.69 4.27 -8.51
CA CYS A 97 -6.77 3.92 -9.58
C CYS A 97 -6.82 5.01 -10.66
N VAL A 98 -5.72 5.72 -10.85
CA VAL A 98 -5.56 6.70 -11.93
C VAL A 98 -4.79 6.05 -13.07
N ASN A 99 -5.42 5.90 -14.23
CA ASN A 99 -4.80 5.44 -15.46
C ASN A 99 -4.94 6.54 -16.51
N ASN A 100 -3.83 6.95 -17.11
CA ASN A 100 -3.78 7.98 -18.15
C ASN A 100 -3.09 7.43 -19.41
N GLY A 101 -3.52 6.26 -19.87
CA GLY A 101 -2.97 5.60 -21.05
C GLY A 101 -3.58 6.11 -22.35
N GLU A 102 -2.75 6.19 -23.40
CA GLU A 102 -3.13 6.54 -24.78
C GLU A 102 -4.17 5.56 -25.38
N TRP A 103 -4.29 4.36 -24.79
CA TRP A 103 -5.24 3.31 -25.19
C TRP A 103 -6.62 3.42 -24.53
N LEU A 104 -6.87 4.48 -23.75
CA LEU A 104 -8.20 4.73 -23.19
C LEU A 104 -9.15 5.21 -24.29
N PRO A 105 -10.37 4.65 -24.41
CA PRO A 105 -11.33 5.12 -25.39
C PRO A 105 -11.65 6.60 -25.18
N GLU A 106 -11.71 7.39 -26.26
CA GLU A 106 -12.08 8.81 -26.18
C GLU A 106 -13.54 9.02 -25.72
N GLU A 107 -14.39 8.01 -25.87
CA GLU A 107 -15.78 8.04 -25.42
C GLU A 107 -15.90 8.01 -23.89
N LYS A 108 -16.37 9.13 -23.32
CA LYS A 108 -16.67 9.23 -21.87
C LYS A 108 -17.68 8.16 -21.46
N GLY A 109 -17.24 7.19 -20.68
CA GLY A 109 -18.06 6.08 -20.16
C GLY A 109 -17.58 4.69 -20.60
N LEU A 110 -16.87 4.61 -21.72
CA LEU A 110 -16.16 3.41 -22.19
C LEU A 110 -14.71 3.49 -21.70
N GLY A 111 -14.36 2.68 -20.70
CA GLY A 111 -13.06 2.79 -20.00
C GLY A 111 -13.20 2.94 -18.48
N ASN A 112 -14.42 2.87 -17.93
CA ASN A 112 -14.60 2.69 -16.50
C ASN A 112 -13.91 1.40 -16.06
N MET A 113 -12.90 1.54 -15.20
CA MET A 113 -12.10 0.43 -14.69
C MET A 113 -12.96 -0.63 -13.99
N MET A 114 -14.07 -0.24 -13.34
CA MET A 114 -15.02 -1.20 -12.77
C MET A 114 -15.65 -2.08 -13.84
N GLY A 115 -16.06 -1.51 -14.97
CA GLY A 115 -16.62 -2.29 -16.09
C GLY A 115 -15.58 -3.24 -16.71
N LEU A 116 -14.32 -2.82 -16.79
CA LEU A 116 -13.22 -3.68 -17.22
C LEU A 116 -12.97 -4.83 -16.23
N ILE A 117 -12.98 -4.53 -14.93
CA ILE A 117 -12.83 -5.52 -13.86
C ILE A 117 -13.98 -6.54 -13.93
N ASP A 118 -15.23 -6.09 -14.06
CA ASP A 118 -16.39 -6.96 -14.15
C ASP A 118 -16.28 -7.93 -15.33
N ASN A 119 -15.85 -7.44 -16.49
CA ASN A 119 -15.64 -8.27 -17.67
C ASN A 119 -14.54 -9.34 -17.45
N VAL A 120 -13.42 -8.95 -16.84
CA VAL A 120 -12.33 -9.90 -16.51
C VAL A 120 -12.78 -10.93 -15.48
N LEU A 121 -13.52 -10.52 -14.45
CA LEU A 121 -14.06 -11.43 -13.43
C LEU A 121 -15.03 -12.45 -14.05
N ARG A 122 -15.93 -12.01 -14.93
CA ARG A 122 -16.84 -12.89 -15.68
C ARG A 122 -16.08 -13.89 -16.54
N ALA A 123 -15.07 -13.45 -17.28
CA ALA A 123 -14.23 -14.32 -18.10
C ALA A 123 -13.46 -15.37 -17.26
N ARG A 124 -12.92 -14.96 -16.10
CA ARG A 124 -12.23 -15.87 -15.18
C ARG A 124 -13.17 -16.92 -14.57
N GLN A 125 -14.42 -16.54 -14.25
CA GLN A 125 -15.43 -17.48 -13.74
C GLN A 125 -15.83 -18.50 -14.82
N ALA A 126 -16.04 -18.06 -16.06
CA ALA A 126 -16.35 -18.95 -17.18
C ALA A 126 -15.21 -19.97 -17.43
N ASN A 127 -13.95 -19.52 -17.39
CA ASN A 127 -12.80 -20.43 -17.53
C ASN A 127 -12.67 -21.43 -16.38
N ARG A 128 -12.99 -21.03 -15.13
CA ARG A 128 -12.99 -21.95 -13.99
C ARG A 128 -14.09 -23.03 -14.11
N ALA A 129 -15.27 -22.65 -14.58
CA ALA A 129 -16.37 -23.59 -14.81
C ALA A 129 -16.03 -24.65 -15.86
N ASN A 130 -15.35 -24.27 -16.95
CA ASN A 130 -14.90 -25.20 -17.99
C ASN A 130 -13.72 -26.09 -17.56
N SER A 131 -12.91 -25.67 -16.57
CA SER A 131 -11.81 -26.48 -16.04
C SER A 131 -12.23 -27.50 -14.98
N ALA A 132 -13.47 -27.43 -14.51
CA ALA A 132 -14.03 -28.32 -13.48
C ALA A 132 -14.98 -29.39 -14.04
N SER A 133 -15.19 -29.42 -15.36
CA SER A 133 -15.90 -30.48 -16.10
C SER A 133 -14.92 -31.35 -16.86
#